data_AF-A0A9P9JI91-F1
#
_entry.id   AF-A0A9P9JI91-F1
#
_cell.length_a   1.000
_cell.length_b   1.000
_cell.length_c   1.000
_cell.angle_alpha   90.00
_cell.angle_beta   90.00
_cell.angle_gamma   90.00
#
_symmetry.space_group_name_H-M   'P 1'
#
loop_
_entity.id
_entity.type
_entity.pdbx_description
1 polymer ?
#
loop_
_entity_poly.entity_id
_entity_poly.type
_entity_poly.pdbx_seq_one_letter_code
_entity_poly.pdbx_strand_id
1 'polypeptide(L)'
;MYTVPNVPHLRNIRLGVEYRELLETEEQGIGWRATQKWKSDPDASRYHGFAPRYKYYNNGSMVSEDMPSVHQTSKVPFPEKRVPRRGLVQVYPDDPEYARMCLEQGLDHLLNGHMSPLQVNGIHSSPISQKSATPAGSVTNGTTKVLAPSTPNEHMVTNGTLTNGINGSSS
;
A
#
# COMPACT_ATOMS: atom_id res chain seq x y z
N MET A 1 -28.09 23.99 30.96
CA MET A 1 -28.10 22.52 30.94
C MET A 1 -26.68 22.08 30.61
N TYR A 2 -26.02 21.32 31.48
CA TYR A 2 -24.66 20.82 31.21
C TYR A 2 -24.74 19.41 30.62
N THR A 3 -24.25 19.23 29.40
CA THR A 3 -24.12 17.93 28.72
C THR A 3 -22.87 17.15 29.15
N VAL A 4 -21.96 17.79 29.89
CA VAL A 4 -20.73 17.18 30.41
C VAL A 4 -20.89 16.95 31.92
N PRO A 5 -20.82 15.70 32.42
CA PRO A 5 -20.94 15.41 33.84
C PRO A 5 -19.82 16.06 34.67
N ASN A 6 -20.19 16.80 35.72
CA ASN A 6 -19.23 17.39 36.65
C ASN A 6 -18.94 16.50 37.88
N VAL A 7 -19.45 15.27 37.90
CA VAL A 7 -19.24 14.29 38.98
C VAL A 7 -17.84 13.68 38.84
N PRO A 8 -16.98 13.65 39.88
CA PRO A 8 -15.57 13.28 39.73
C PRO A 8 -15.28 11.95 39.02
N HIS A 9 -16.06 10.90 39.28
CA HIS A 9 -15.92 9.59 38.63
C HIS A 9 -16.55 9.50 37.23
N LEU A 10 -17.23 10.55 36.76
CA LEU A 10 -17.79 10.68 35.41
C LEU A 10 -17.06 11.72 34.55
N ARG A 11 -16.03 12.39 35.09
CA ARG A 11 -15.14 13.28 34.33
C ARG A 11 -14.09 12.47 33.57
N ASN A 12 -13.58 13.03 32.47
CA ASN A 12 -12.50 12.46 31.66
C ASN A 12 -12.81 11.08 31.05
N ILE A 13 -14.09 10.71 30.93
CA ILE A 13 -14.51 9.50 30.22
C ILE A 13 -14.35 9.73 28.71
N ARG A 14 -13.63 8.82 28.05
CA ARG A 14 -13.60 8.73 26.59
C ARG A 14 -14.85 8.00 26.09
N LEU A 15 -15.73 8.73 25.44
CA LEU A 15 -16.94 8.21 24.79
C LEU A 15 -16.60 7.84 23.33
N GLY A 16 -16.89 6.61 22.92
CA GLY A 16 -16.84 6.19 21.52
C GLY A 16 -18.25 6.20 20.92
N VAL A 17 -18.43 6.90 19.82
CA VAL A 17 -19.72 7.03 19.11
C VAL A 17 -19.61 6.33 17.75
N GLU A 18 -20.36 5.24 17.58
CA GLU A 18 -20.48 4.52 16.31
C GLU A 18 -21.65 5.08 15.49
N TYR A 19 -21.46 5.23 14.17
CA TYR A 19 -22.55 5.52 13.24
C TYR A 19 -23.29 4.22 12.89
N ARG A 20 -24.63 4.23 12.97
CA ARG A 20 -25.48 3.13 12.53
C ARG A 20 -26.69 3.66 11.79
N GLU A 21 -27.00 3.06 10.66
CA GLU A 21 -28.28 3.28 9.97
C GLU A 21 -29.31 2.30 10.51
N LEU A 22 -30.52 2.81 10.76
CA LEU A 22 -31.68 2.01 11.16
C LEU A 22 -32.53 1.74 9.91
N LEU A 23 -33.12 0.55 9.88
CA LEU A 23 -34.13 0.21 8.88
C LEU A 23 -35.40 1.01 9.16
N GLU A 24 -35.98 1.58 8.12
CA GLU A 24 -37.18 2.43 8.20
C GLU A 24 -38.47 1.65 7.94
N THR A 25 -38.39 0.51 7.25
CA THR A 25 -39.53 -0.35 6.91
C THR A 25 -39.15 -1.83 7.02
N GLU A 26 -40.15 -2.70 7.19
CA GLU A 26 -39.93 -4.15 7.36
C GLU A 26 -39.35 -4.80 6.09
N GLU A 27 -39.69 -4.28 4.91
CA GLU A 27 -39.19 -4.75 3.62
C GLU A 27 -37.67 -4.55 3.49
N GLN A 28 -37.10 -3.53 4.12
CA GLN A 28 -35.64 -3.32 4.17
C GLN A 28 -34.93 -4.38 5.02
N GLY A 29 -35.65 -5.03 5.95
CA GLY A 29 -35.14 -6.18 6.70
C GLY A 29 -35.03 -7.46 5.87
N ILE A 30 -35.80 -7.56 4.78
CA ILE A 30 -35.80 -8.73 3.89
C ILE A 30 -34.48 -8.76 3.12
N GLY A 31 -33.62 -9.71 3.50
CA GLY A 31 -32.32 -9.92 2.85
C GLY A 31 -31.14 -9.16 3.46
N TRP A 32 -31.27 -8.60 4.68
CA TRP A 32 -30.15 -8.01 5.46
C TRP A 32 -29.32 -6.96 4.70
N ARG A 33 -29.97 -6.17 3.84
CA ARG A 33 -29.31 -5.10 3.08
C ARG A 33 -29.17 -3.86 3.98
N ALA A 34 -27.98 -3.67 4.55
CA ALA A 34 -27.65 -2.42 5.22
C ALA A 34 -27.81 -1.23 4.24
N THR A 35 -28.57 -0.22 4.64
CA THR A 35 -28.65 1.04 3.91
C THR A 35 -27.30 1.75 3.93
N GLN A 36 -27.07 2.63 2.95
CA GLN A 36 -25.80 3.35 2.77
C GLN A 36 -26.06 4.84 2.55
N LYS A 37 -26.99 5.42 3.32
CA LYS A 37 -27.37 6.84 3.26
C LYS A 37 -26.17 7.76 3.48
N TRP A 38 -25.22 7.35 4.32
CA TRP A 38 -23.94 8.06 4.55
C TRP A 38 -23.16 8.36 3.26
N LYS A 39 -23.36 7.61 2.16
CA LYS A 39 -22.70 7.87 0.87
C LYS A 39 -23.15 9.18 0.21
N SER A 40 -24.30 9.71 0.61
CA SER A 40 -24.84 10.98 0.13
C SER A 40 -24.37 12.18 0.96
N ASP A 41 -23.65 11.96 2.06
CA ASP A 41 -23.17 13.02 2.92
C ASP A 41 -22.07 13.85 2.20
N PRO A 42 -22.05 15.19 2.35
CA PRO A 42 -21.10 16.05 1.64
C PRO A 42 -19.62 15.71 1.86
N ASP A 43 -19.27 15.12 3.02
CA ASP A 43 -17.91 14.73 3.38
C ASP A 43 -17.64 13.22 3.24
N ALA A 44 -18.58 12.43 2.69
CA ALA A 44 -18.47 10.96 2.56
C ALA A 44 -17.18 10.47 1.86
N SER A 45 -16.63 11.29 0.97
CA SER A 45 -15.36 11.02 0.26
C SER A 45 -14.17 10.81 1.20
N ARG A 46 -14.17 11.42 2.40
CA ARG A 46 -13.13 11.26 3.43
C ARG A 46 -12.94 9.81 3.86
N TYR A 47 -14.02 9.02 3.80
CA TYR A 47 -14.04 7.65 4.31
C TYR A 47 -13.57 6.62 3.26
N HIS A 48 -13.02 7.05 2.12
CA HIS A 48 -12.43 6.17 1.11
C HIS A 48 -13.34 5.01 0.63
N GLY A 49 -14.67 5.23 0.65
CA GLY A 49 -15.68 4.22 0.29
C GLY A 49 -16.10 3.26 1.41
N PHE A 50 -15.54 3.41 2.61
CA PHE A 50 -16.00 2.76 3.85
C PHE A 50 -17.04 3.61 4.57
N ALA A 51 -17.86 3.00 5.43
CA ALA A 51 -18.80 3.73 6.27
C ALA A 51 -18.09 4.55 7.36
N PRO A 52 -18.71 5.62 7.89
CA PRO A 52 -18.19 6.36 9.04
C PRO A 52 -17.93 5.43 10.23
N ARG A 53 -16.78 5.58 10.89
CA ARG A 53 -16.37 4.75 12.04
C ARG A 53 -16.50 5.52 13.36
N TYR A 54 -15.90 4.98 14.42
CA TYR A 54 -15.92 5.55 15.77
C TYR A 54 -15.35 6.98 15.81
N LYS A 55 -16.19 7.92 16.27
CA LYS A 55 -15.76 9.25 16.71
C LYS A 55 -15.59 9.23 18.22
N TYR A 56 -14.46 9.68 18.71
CA TYR A 56 -14.14 9.67 20.13
C TYR A 56 -14.23 11.08 20.71
N TYR A 57 -14.88 11.17 21.87
CA TYR A 57 -15.08 12.42 22.59
C TYR A 57 -14.54 12.29 24.01
N ASN A 58 -14.00 13.38 24.56
CA ASN A 58 -13.64 13.51 25.96
C ASN A 58 -14.22 14.82 26.49
N ASN A 59 -14.95 14.77 27.61
CA ASN A 59 -15.63 15.93 28.20
C ASN A 59 -16.44 16.76 27.16
N GLY A 60 -17.14 16.07 26.24
CA GLY A 60 -17.96 16.70 25.18
C GLY A 60 -17.21 17.22 23.95
N SER A 61 -15.87 17.26 23.96
CA SER A 61 -15.05 17.66 22.81
C SER A 61 -14.59 16.44 22.01
N MET A 62 -14.66 16.49 20.67
CA MET A 62 -14.12 15.42 19.82
C MET A 62 -12.58 15.43 19.92
N VAL A 63 -11.97 14.27 20.17
CA VAL A 63 -10.51 14.12 20.33
C VAL A 63 -9.86 13.29 19.24
N SER A 64 -10.58 12.34 18.64
CA SER A 64 -10.08 11.56 17.50
C SER A 64 -11.22 10.88 16.73
N GLU A 65 -10.94 10.39 15.54
CA GLU A 65 -11.85 9.58 14.72
C GLU A 65 -11.05 8.41 14.12
N ASP A 66 -11.67 7.23 14.07
CA ASP A 66 -11.16 6.08 13.31
C ASP A 66 -11.27 6.40 11.80
N MET A 67 -10.16 6.69 11.13
CA MET A 67 -10.14 6.87 9.67
C MET A 67 -9.56 5.63 8.97
N PRO A 68 -10.10 5.23 7.80
CA PRO A 68 -9.46 4.20 6.98
C PRO A 68 -8.06 4.64 6.54
N SER A 69 -7.05 3.80 6.79
CA SER A 69 -5.68 4.04 6.34
C SER A 69 -5.42 3.32 5.02
N VAL A 70 -4.72 3.99 4.11
CA VAL A 70 -4.16 3.34 2.92
C VAL A 70 -2.91 2.56 3.36
N HIS A 71 -2.82 1.29 2.97
CA HIS A 71 -1.65 0.46 3.20
C HIS A 71 -1.02 0.07 1.85
N GLN A 72 0.31 0.08 1.78
CA GLN A 72 1.02 -0.41 0.60
C GLN A 72 0.81 -1.93 0.49
N THR A 73 0.25 -2.37 -0.62
CA THR A 73 0.17 -3.79 -0.98
C THR A 73 1.33 -4.16 -1.90
N SER A 74 1.75 -5.43 -1.86
CA SER A 74 2.79 -5.96 -2.74
C SER A 74 2.30 -7.25 -3.38
N LYS A 75 2.60 -7.44 -4.67
CA LYS A 75 2.30 -8.68 -5.42
C LYS A 75 3.29 -9.81 -5.10
N VAL A 76 4.43 -9.47 -4.49
CA VAL A 76 5.42 -10.40 -3.96
C VAL A 76 5.47 -10.25 -2.43
N PRO A 77 5.86 -11.29 -1.67
CA PRO A 77 6.13 -11.13 -0.25
C PRO A 77 7.09 -9.96 -0.01
N PHE A 78 6.88 -9.20 1.06
CA PHE A 78 7.86 -8.18 1.47
C PHE A 78 9.22 -8.87 1.73
N PRO A 79 10.36 -8.19 1.51
CA PRO A 79 11.68 -8.75 1.80
C PRO A 79 11.84 -9.10 3.30
N GLU A 80 11.49 -10.33 3.68
CA GLU A 80 11.74 -10.85 5.02
C GLU A 80 13.23 -11.18 5.15
N LYS A 81 13.86 -10.69 6.23
CA LYS A 81 15.17 -11.18 6.63
C LYS A 81 15.00 -12.64 7.07
N ARG A 82 15.20 -13.57 6.13
CA ARG A 82 15.09 -15.00 6.41
C ARG A 82 16.06 -15.39 7.53
N VAL A 83 15.54 -16.19 8.46
CA VAL A 83 16.27 -16.75 9.60
C VAL A 83 16.16 -18.28 9.55
N PRO A 84 17.12 -19.03 10.12
CA PRO A 84 17.01 -20.48 10.22
C PRO A 84 15.84 -20.83 11.13
N ARG A 85 15.00 -21.78 10.71
CA ARG A 85 13.81 -22.19 11.48
C ARG A 85 13.73 -23.70 11.68
N ARG A 86 13.26 -24.13 12.85
CA ARG A 86 12.82 -25.51 13.12
C ARG A 86 11.29 -25.50 13.17
N GLY A 87 10.66 -25.79 12.04
CA GLY A 87 9.23 -25.55 11.84
C GLY A 87 8.92 -24.04 11.81
N LEU A 88 8.06 -23.57 12.70
CA LEU A 88 7.73 -22.13 12.82
C LEU A 88 8.72 -21.36 13.71
N VAL A 89 9.48 -22.05 14.57
CA VAL A 89 10.36 -21.45 15.58
C VAL A 89 11.69 -21.04 14.96
N GLN A 90 12.12 -19.79 15.17
CA GLN A 90 13.46 -19.34 14.81
C GLN A 90 14.52 -20.02 15.68
N VAL A 91 15.63 -20.39 15.06
CA VAL A 91 16.83 -20.89 15.75
C VAL A 91 17.87 -19.77 15.83
N TYR A 92 18.53 -19.67 16.97
CA TYR A 92 19.52 -18.64 17.29
C TYR A 92 20.96 -19.17 17.15
N PRO A 93 21.96 -18.28 16.96
CA PRO A 93 23.37 -18.69 16.79
C PRO A 93 23.95 -19.59 17.88
N ASP A 94 23.39 -19.55 19.10
CA ASP A 94 23.83 -20.35 20.24
C ASP A 94 23.36 -21.83 20.20
N ASP A 95 22.44 -22.20 19.30
CA ASP A 95 22.01 -23.59 19.10
C ASP A 95 23.11 -24.35 18.31
N PRO A 96 23.59 -25.52 18.77
CA PRO A 96 24.62 -26.29 18.06
C PRO A 96 24.22 -26.66 16.62
N GLU A 97 22.93 -26.77 16.33
CA GLU A 97 22.39 -27.08 15.01
C GLU A 97 22.27 -25.85 14.09
N TYR A 98 22.54 -24.63 14.59
CA TYR A 98 22.38 -23.38 13.85
C TYR A 98 23.15 -23.37 12.53
N ALA A 99 24.43 -23.79 12.56
CA ALA A 99 25.27 -23.85 11.37
C ALA A 99 24.69 -24.80 10.31
N ARG A 100 24.33 -26.03 10.71
CA ARG A 100 23.73 -27.02 9.80
C ARG A 100 22.42 -26.52 9.19
N MET A 101 21.53 -25.93 9.99
CA MET A 101 20.26 -25.39 9.48
C MET A 101 20.42 -24.13 8.63
N CYS A 102 21.48 -23.33 8.80
CA CYS A 102 21.79 -22.27 7.85
C CYS A 102 22.10 -22.85 6.48
N LEU A 103 23.01 -23.83 6.40
CA LEU A 103 23.39 -24.49 5.14
C LEU A 103 22.19 -25.18 4.47
N GLU A 104 21.44 -25.99 5.22
CA GLU A 104 20.26 -26.72 4.70
C GLU A 104 19.13 -25.82 4.18
N GLN A 105 19.06 -24.57 4.66
CA GLN A 105 18.00 -23.62 4.29
C GLN A 105 18.48 -22.54 3.30
N GLY A 106 19.72 -22.65 2.79
CA GLY A 106 20.32 -21.66 1.87
C GLY A 106 20.58 -20.30 2.51
N LEU A 107 20.87 -20.30 3.82
CA LEU A 107 21.13 -19.13 4.65
C LEU A 107 22.61 -19.05 5.07
N ASP A 108 23.52 -19.59 4.24
CA ASP A 108 24.97 -19.64 4.44
C ASP A 108 25.58 -18.26 4.71
N HIS A 109 24.97 -17.23 4.13
CA HIS A 109 25.30 -15.81 4.32
C HIS A 109 25.09 -15.29 5.75
N LEU A 110 24.46 -16.07 6.64
CA LEU A 110 24.33 -15.76 8.07
C LEU A 110 25.50 -16.30 8.91
N LEU A 111 26.27 -17.27 8.38
CA LEU A 111 27.44 -17.84 9.05
C LEU A 111 28.71 -17.03 8.77
N ASN A 112 28.87 -16.66 7.50
CA ASN A 112 29.97 -15.82 7.05
C ASN A 112 29.49 -14.36 7.11
N GLY A 113 29.91 -13.61 8.12
CA GLY A 113 29.53 -12.21 8.35
C GLY A 113 30.04 -11.19 7.31
N HIS A 114 30.20 -11.62 6.06
CA HIS A 114 30.75 -10.85 4.96
C HIS A 114 29.99 -11.18 3.67
N MET A 115 29.48 -10.15 3.00
CA MET A 115 28.89 -10.21 1.65
C MET A 115 27.56 -10.95 1.51
N SER A 116 26.51 -10.46 2.18
CA SER A 116 25.30 -10.20 1.38
C SER A 116 25.67 -9.21 0.28
N PRO A 117 25.34 -9.44 -1.00
CA PRO A 117 25.44 -8.37 -1.99
C PRO A 117 24.63 -7.19 -1.47
N LEU A 118 25.24 -6.01 -1.42
CA LEU A 118 24.46 -4.78 -1.34
C LEU A 118 23.53 -4.80 -2.54
N GLN A 119 22.25 -5.09 -2.31
CA GLN A 119 21.23 -4.81 -3.31
C GLN A 119 21.32 -3.31 -3.54
N VAL A 120 21.89 -2.93 -4.68
CA VAL A 120 22.03 -1.54 -5.07
C VAL A 120 20.60 -1.05 -5.29
N ASN A 121 20.03 -0.49 -4.23
CA ASN A 121 18.84 0.35 -4.33
C ASN A 121 19.11 1.31 -5.47
N GLY A 122 18.22 1.31 -6.46
CA GLY A 122 18.36 2.12 -7.66
C GLY A 122 18.37 3.60 -7.32
N ILE A 123 19.55 4.11 -6.96
CA ILE A 123 19.87 5.53 -6.97
C ILE A 123 19.84 5.98 -8.43
N HIS A 124 18.62 6.25 -8.90
CA HIS A 124 18.39 7.00 -10.11
C HIS A 124 19.21 8.27 -10.00
N SER A 125 20.32 8.35 -10.73
CA SER A 125 21.18 9.53 -10.77
C SER A 125 20.30 10.72 -11.06
N SER A 126 20.24 11.69 -10.14
CA SER A 126 19.36 12.85 -10.30
C SER A 126 19.67 13.51 -11.65
N PRO A 127 18.66 13.79 -12.49
CA PRO A 127 18.92 14.38 -13.79
C PRO A 127 19.62 15.72 -13.57
N ILE A 128 20.85 15.82 -14.07
CA ILE A 128 21.66 17.02 -13.92
C ILE A 128 20.93 18.17 -14.61
N SER A 129 20.55 19.19 -13.85
CA SER A 129 19.90 20.38 -14.42
C SER A 129 20.89 21.09 -15.33
N GLN A 130 20.72 20.91 -16.65
CA GLN A 130 21.45 21.65 -17.66
C GLN A 130 21.00 23.12 -17.61
N LYS A 131 21.70 23.91 -16.78
CA LYS A 131 21.59 25.35 -16.76
C LYS A 131 22.19 25.89 -18.07
N SER A 132 21.43 26.70 -18.78
CA SER A 132 21.79 27.23 -20.10
C SER A 132 23.03 28.12 -20.04
N ALA A 133 24.03 27.80 -20.88
CA ALA A 133 25.12 28.70 -21.25
C ALA A 133 25.57 28.38 -22.69
N THR A 134 25.74 29.42 -23.49
CA THR A 134 26.05 29.38 -24.94
C THR A 134 27.49 28.91 -25.22
N PRO A 135 27.71 28.04 -26.23
CA PRO A 135 29.04 27.79 -26.76
C PRO A 135 29.34 28.73 -27.94
N ALA A 136 30.32 29.62 -27.78
CA ALA A 136 30.93 30.35 -28.88
C ALA A 136 32.28 29.71 -29.23
N GLY A 137 32.48 29.35 -30.50
CA GLY A 137 33.82 29.25 -31.10
C GLY A 137 34.50 27.86 -31.15
N SER A 138 34.63 27.36 -32.39
CA SER A 138 35.92 26.97 -33.00
C SER A 138 36.50 25.54 -32.85
N VAL A 139 36.47 24.78 -33.97
CA VAL A 139 37.61 24.03 -34.61
C VAL A 139 38.25 22.86 -33.81
N THR A 140 38.49 21.61 -34.29
CA THR A 140 38.70 21.01 -35.64
C THR A 140 38.41 19.49 -35.68
N ASN A 141 38.11 18.94 -36.88
CA ASN A 141 38.40 17.59 -37.46
C ASN A 141 38.60 16.31 -36.59
N GLY A 142 38.09 15.12 -36.99
CA GLY A 142 37.28 14.80 -38.19
C GLY A 142 36.98 13.29 -38.43
N THR A 143 36.09 13.04 -39.40
CA THR A 143 35.93 11.88 -40.34
C THR A 143 36.20 10.44 -39.83
N THR A 144 35.27 9.46 -39.93
CA THR A 144 34.74 8.81 -41.17
C THR A 144 33.45 8.03 -40.79
N LYS A 145 32.26 8.17 -41.41
CA LYS A 145 31.77 7.56 -42.69
C LYS A 145 31.96 6.02 -42.74
N VAL A 146 31.04 5.13 -43.17
CA VAL A 146 29.67 5.10 -43.78
C VAL A 146 29.04 3.75 -43.33
N LEU A 147 27.73 3.51 -43.11
CA LEU A 147 26.68 3.15 -44.09
C LEU A 147 25.37 2.81 -43.33
N ALA A 148 24.23 3.05 -43.97
CA ALA A 148 22.90 2.53 -43.65
C ALA A 148 22.33 1.88 -44.94
N PRO A 149 21.04 1.52 -45.08
CA PRO A 149 20.02 1.05 -44.12
C PRO A 149 19.36 -0.30 -44.58
N SER A 150 18.49 -0.91 -43.77
CA SER A 150 17.30 -1.65 -44.29
C SER A 150 16.27 -2.04 -43.21
N THR A 151 15.02 -1.59 -43.41
CA THR A 151 13.77 -2.18 -42.90
C THR A 151 13.08 -2.94 -44.05
N PRO A 152 12.26 -3.99 -43.83
CA PRO A 152 10.82 -3.86 -43.48
C PRO A 152 10.36 -4.96 -42.47
N ASN A 153 9.09 -5.29 -42.15
CA ASN A 153 7.70 -4.88 -42.51
C ASN A 153 6.91 -4.78 -41.17
N GLU A 154 5.90 -3.93 -40.97
CA GLU A 154 4.49 -3.97 -41.43
C GLU A 154 3.65 -5.20 -41.05
N HIS A 155 2.70 -5.01 -40.12
CA HIS A 155 1.27 -5.33 -40.33
C HIS A 155 0.38 -4.56 -39.31
N MET A 156 -0.77 -4.06 -39.75
CA MET A 156 -1.76 -3.29 -38.96
C MET A 156 -3.07 -4.08 -38.70
N VAL A 157 -3.99 -3.46 -37.93
CA VAL A 157 -5.47 -3.72 -37.86
C VAL A 157 -5.86 -4.89 -36.93
N THR A 158 -6.87 -4.87 -36.02
CA THR A 158 -7.99 -3.95 -35.70
C THR A 158 -8.35 -3.91 -34.20
N ASN A 159 -9.22 -2.96 -33.81
CA ASN A 159 -9.85 -2.85 -32.48
C ASN A 159 -10.70 -4.08 -32.06
N GLY A 160 -10.75 -4.34 -30.74
CA GLY A 160 -11.72 -5.25 -30.12
C GLY A 160 -12.09 -4.80 -28.69
N THR A 161 -13.23 -4.13 -28.53
CA THR A 161 -13.79 -3.77 -27.22
C THR A 161 -14.46 -4.99 -26.59
N LEU A 162 -14.05 -5.40 -25.39
CA LEU A 162 -14.78 -6.39 -24.59
C LEU A 162 -14.93 -5.93 -23.14
N THR A 163 -16.16 -5.53 -22.80
CA THR A 163 -16.64 -5.30 -21.45
C THR A 163 -16.86 -6.63 -20.74
N ASN A 164 -16.39 -6.79 -19.49
CA ASN A 164 -16.65 -8.00 -18.71
C ASN A 164 -17.65 -7.71 -17.58
N GLY A 165 -18.90 -8.09 -17.79
CA GLY A 165 -19.95 -8.07 -16.75
C GLY A 165 -19.93 -9.36 -15.94
N ILE A 166 -20.06 -9.25 -14.61
CA ILE A 166 -20.10 -10.41 -13.71
C ILE A 166 -21.57 -10.74 -13.41
N ASN A 167 -22.09 -11.81 -14.00
CA ASN A 167 -23.38 -12.38 -13.62
C ASN A 167 -23.19 -13.37 -12.46
N GLY A 168 -23.95 -13.19 -11.38
CA GLY A 168 -24.11 -14.17 -10.32
C GLY A 168 -25.44 -14.90 -10.47
N SER A 169 -25.41 -16.23 -10.57
CA SER A 169 -26.60 -17.06 -10.77
C SER A 169 -27.43 -17.21 -9.50
N SER A 170 -28.75 -17.09 -9.61
CA SER A 170 -29.72 -17.42 -8.58
C SER A 170 -30.35 -18.80 -8.81
N SER A 171 -30.67 -19.49 -7.72
CA SER A 171 -31.60 -20.63 -7.65
C SER A 171 -32.51 -20.44 -6.45
#